data_AF-A0AAV9IC36-F1
#
_entry.id   AF-A0AAV9IC36-F1
#
_cell.length_a   1.000
_cell.length_b   1.000
_cell.length_c   1.000
_cell.angle_alpha   90.00
_cell.angle_beta   90.00
_cell.angle_gamma   90.00
#
_symmetry.space_group_name_H-M   'P 1'
#
loop_
_entity.id
_entity.type
_entity.pdbx_description
1 polymer ?
#
loop_
_entity_poly.entity_id
_entity_poly.type
_entity_poly.pdbx_seq_one_letter_code
_entity_poly.pdbx_strand_id
1 'polypeptide(L)'
;MEGSSRACSICLERSINTTFLPCQHETVCSFCASRLDTLTCPVCRTTVFFVLLKEQKVSDVDSCSSKWCLSCVVRYRQEVEQYFSRNVFGTLFTGFTDLKNLKAHVSNFVAENVSYPDTLYDAKTQLFFKPSTEVFRMVENNIVKPETCRIGCFERAPLYDLYWGFSEACESKKAETHINGYPCRFDYCQLWELVRCLQSGERLPQLLGLCFSSCSLASFQQAVDMHHLIYKYKENYVSVGLPFIVWIMLDHNAQNSQAVQSDVVSLEVIREELQKIVPYDRPNAVVRISFDSEAENKEFCSFFRIISELMEAHKKRTPRRSLTGYPSSDRGSGLKLFI
;
A
#
# COMPACT_ATOMS: atom_id res chain seq x y z
N MET A 1 17.90 -50.45 15.81
CA MET A 1 17.98 -49.07 16.32
C MET A 1 16.74 -48.34 15.86
N GLU A 2 15.72 -48.27 16.71
CA GLU A 2 14.50 -47.50 16.44
C GLU A 2 14.82 -46.02 16.69
N GLY A 3 15.21 -45.31 15.64
CA GLY A 3 15.40 -43.86 15.70
C GLY A 3 14.05 -43.19 16.00
N SER A 4 14.01 -42.33 17.02
CA SER A 4 12.79 -41.63 17.42
C SER A 4 12.30 -40.75 16.26
N SER A 5 11.23 -41.19 15.60
CA SER A 5 10.65 -40.59 14.38
C SER A 5 10.04 -39.19 14.57
N ARG A 6 10.41 -38.49 15.64
CA ARG A 6 9.86 -37.19 16.04
C ARG A 6 10.91 -36.14 16.41
N ALA A 7 12.20 -36.43 16.32
CA ALA A 7 13.24 -35.43 16.57
C ALA A 7 13.50 -34.55 15.33
N CYS A 8 13.75 -33.27 15.55
CA CYS A 8 14.12 -32.29 14.53
C CYS A 8 15.34 -32.76 13.76
N SER A 9 15.27 -32.80 12.43
CA SER A 9 16.36 -33.27 11.56
C SER A 9 17.60 -32.37 11.56
N ILE A 10 17.52 -31.17 12.17
CA ILE A 10 18.64 -30.22 12.24
C ILE A 10 19.34 -30.32 13.59
N CYS A 11 18.63 -30.05 14.69
CA CYS A 11 19.27 -30.08 16.02
C CYS A 11 19.29 -31.46 16.66
N LEU A 12 18.45 -32.41 16.21
CA LEU A 12 18.24 -33.74 16.82
C LEU A 12 17.81 -33.72 18.31
N GLU A 13 17.70 -32.54 18.92
CA GLU A 13 17.36 -32.36 20.34
C GLU A 13 15.85 -32.13 20.56
N ARG A 14 15.22 -31.32 19.72
CA ARG A 14 13.83 -30.86 19.93
C ARG A 14 12.87 -31.66 19.07
N SER A 15 11.63 -31.80 19.52
CA SER A 15 10.59 -32.44 18.72
C SER A 15 10.21 -31.61 17.49
N ILE A 16 9.90 -32.31 16.40
CA ILE A 16 9.33 -31.70 15.20
C ILE A 16 7.98 -31.12 15.57
N ASN A 17 7.85 -29.80 15.40
CA ASN A 17 6.62 -29.07 15.63
C ASN A 17 6.34 -28.06 14.53
N THR A 18 6.95 -28.21 13.35
CA THR A 18 6.64 -27.38 12.19
C THR A 18 6.28 -28.18 10.95
N THR A 19 5.50 -27.56 10.07
CA THR A 19 5.16 -28.06 8.72
C THR A 19 5.45 -26.97 7.69
N PHE A 20 6.26 -27.24 6.68
CA PHE A 20 6.60 -26.27 5.63
C PHE A 20 5.62 -26.30 4.47
N LEU A 21 5.05 -25.17 4.07
CA LEU A 21 4.16 -25.06 2.90
C LEU A 21 4.91 -24.47 1.69
N PRO A 22 4.67 -24.96 0.46
CA PRO A 22 3.57 -25.87 0.08
C PRO A 22 3.90 -27.36 0.21
N CYS A 23 5.15 -27.73 0.49
CA CYS A 23 5.62 -29.12 0.40
C CYS A 23 5.14 -30.08 1.51
N GLN A 24 4.52 -29.55 2.57
CA GLN A 24 3.99 -30.26 3.74
C GLN A 24 5.02 -31.11 4.52
N HIS A 25 6.33 -30.88 4.34
CA HIS A 25 7.35 -31.60 5.10
C HIS A 25 7.39 -31.15 6.56
N GLU A 26 7.50 -32.13 7.45
CA GLU A 26 7.51 -31.97 8.90
C GLU A 26 8.82 -32.53 9.43
N THR A 27 9.88 -31.73 9.36
CA THR A 27 11.22 -32.25 9.68
C THR A 27 11.98 -31.40 10.66
N VAL A 28 11.50 -30.20 10.99
CA VAL A 28 12.26 -29.22 11.76
C VAL A 28 11.44 -28.77 12.97
N CYS A 29 12.11 -28.35 14.05
CA CYS A 29 11.48 -27.64 15.15
C CYS A 29 11.39 -26.14 14.85
N SER A 30 10.52 -25.43 15.57
CA SER A 30 10.25 -24.00 15.34
C SER A 30 11.49 -23.12 15.46
N PHE A 31 12.40 -23.49 16.36
CA PHE A 31 13.66 -22.77 16.56
C PHE A 31 14.67 -22.95 15.42
N CYS A 32 14.79 -24.16 14.89
CA CYS A 32 15.65 -24.40 13.74
C CYS A 32 15.01 -23.83 12.46
N ALA A 33 13.68 -23.85 12.35
CA ALA A 33 12.96 -23.25 11.23
C ALA A 33 13.16 -21.72 11.15
N SER A 34 13.22 -21.01 12.29
CA SER A 34 13.47 -19.56 12.33
C SER A 34 14.91 -19.16 12.00
N ARG A 35 15.83 -20.12 11.88
CA ARG A 35 17.26 -19.91 11.55
C ARG A 35 17.62 -20.37 10.13
N LEU A 36 16.63 -20.71 9.31
CA LEU A 36 16.87 -21.07 7.92
C LEU A 36 17.07 -19.81 7.09
N ASP A 37 18.31 -19.57 6.66
CA ASP A 37 18.68 -18.36 5.90
C ASP A 37 17.96 -18.24 4.56
N THR A 38 17.58 -19.36 3.94
CA THR A 38 17.10 -19.38 2.54
C THR A 38 15.61 -19.62 2.36
N LEU A 39 14.81 -19.69 3.45
CA LEU A 39 13.39 -20.08 3.38
C LEU A 39 13.16 -21.28 2.43
N THR A 40 14.06 -22.28 2.42
CA THR A 40 13.91 -23.51 1.62
C THR A 40 13.71 -24.71 2.54
N CYS A 41 12.86 -25.64 2.12
CA CYS A 41 12.63 -26.87 2.87
C CYS A 41 13.92 -27.70 2.87
N PRO A 42 14.46 -28.12 4.02
CA PRO A 42 15.71 -28.90 4.06
C PRO A 42 15.57 -30.31 3.47
N VAL A 43 14.33 -30.79 3.25
CA VAL A 43 14.08 -32.14 2.69
C VAL A 43 13.98 -32.09 1.18
N CYS A 44 13.06 -31.28 0.65
CA CYS A 44 12.76 -31.25 -0.77
C CYS A 44 13.30 -30.02 -1.51
N ARG A 45 13.92 -29.08 -0.78
CA ARG A 45 14.46 -27.80 -1.29
C ARG A 45 13.43 -26.87 -1.93
N THR A 46 12.14 -27.21 -1.89
CA THR A 46 11.05 -26.32 -2.29
C THR A 46 11.08 -25.04 -1.45
N THR A 47 10.94 -23.89 -2.11
CA THR A 47 10.79 -22.59 -1.46
C THR A 47 9.59 -22.62 -0.51
N VAL A 48 9.83 -22.28 0.74
CA VAL A 48 8.86 -22.26 1.82
C VAL A 48 8.17 -20.90 1.81
N PHE A 49 6.86 -20.92 1.58
CA PHE A 49 6.03 -19.72 1.67
C PHE A 49 5.56 -19.48 3.10
N PHE A 50 5.27 -20.56 3.84
CA PHE A 50 4.77 -20.49 5.22
C PHE A 50 5.29 -21.65 6.05
N VAL A 51 5.47 -21.41 7.35
CA VAL A 51 5.78 -22.43 8.36
C VAL A 51 4.58 -22.55 9.30
N LEU A 52 3.93 -23.72 9.33
CA LEU A 52 2.87 -24.00 10.31
C LEU A 52 3.48 -24.55 11.58
N LEU A 53 3.02 -24.10 12.76
CA LEU A 53 3.38 -24.70 14.04
C LEU A 53 2.35 -25.76 14.43
N LYS A 54 2.79 -26.98 14.71
CA LYS A 54 1.96 -28.04 15.28
C LYS A 54 1.71 -27.76 16.74
N GLU A 55 0.44 -27.82 17.14
CA GLU A 55 0.06 -27.75 18.55
C GLU A 55 0.74 -28.89 19.31
N GLN A 56 1.57 -28.55 20.29
CA GLN A 56 1.87 -29.50 21.35
C GLN A 56 0.54 -29.78 22.07
N LYS A 57 0.16 -31.06 22.18
CA LYS A 57 -0.88 -31.50 23.11
C LYS A 57 -0.38 -31.17 24.51
N VAL A 58 -0.68 -29.96 24.97
CA VAL A 58 -0.53 -29.59 26.38
C VAL A 58 -1.61 -30.37 27.10
N SER A 59 -1.22 -31.39 27.84
CA SER A 59 -2.10 -32.12 28.74
C SER A 59 -2.72 -31.14 29.72
N ASP A 60 -4.05 -31.03 29.68
CA ASP A 60 -4.98 -30.49 30.68
C ASP A 60 -4.44 -29.35 31.55
N VAL A 61 -4.51 -28.14 31.02
CA VAL A 61 -4.61 -26.93 31.85
C VAL A 61 -5.71 -26.06 31.27
N ASP A 62 -6.78 -25.87 32.05
CA ASP A 62 -7.89 -24.94 31.86
C ASP A 62 -7.45 -23.46 31.89
N SER A 63 -6.48 -23.09 31.06
CA SER A 63 -6.07 -21.70 30.82
C SER A 63 -6.08 -21.37 29.33
N CYS A 64 -7.17 -21.75 28.65
CA CYS A 64 -7.43 -21.28 27.30
C CYS A 64 -7.94 -19.83 27.36
N SER A 65 -7.05 -18.84 27.25
CA SER A 65 -7.47 -17.45 27.04
C SER A 65 -6.82 -16.75 25.84
N SER A 66 -5.70 -17.23 25.28
CA SER A 66 -4.97 -16.42 24.28
C SER A 66 -4.45 -17.14 23.02
N LYS A 67 -4.71 -18.45 22.83
CA LYS A 67 -4.17 -19.14 21.65
C LYS A 67 -5.01 -18.90 20.40
N TRP A 68 -4.34 -18.39 19.37
CA TRP A 68 -4.84 -18.15 18.02
C TRP A 68 -4.48 -19.29 17.08
N CYS A 69 -5.43 -19.71 16.25
CA CYS A 69 -5.16 -20.65 15.18
C CYS A 69 -4.39 -19.96 14.03
N LEU A 70 -3.36 -20.58 13.47
CA LEU A 70 -2.52 -19.94 12.45
C LEU A 70 -3.31 -19.57 11.17
N SER A 71 -4.24 -20.42 10.74
CA SER A 71 -5.11 -20.08 9.60
C SER A 71 -5.97 -18.84 9.88
N CYS A 72 -6.42 -18.66 11.12
CA CYS A 72 -7.16 -17.49 11.58
C CYS A 72 -6.28 -16.23 11.54
N VAL A 73 -5.03 -16.34 11.98
CA VAL A 73 -4.05 -15.24 11.93
C VAL A 73 -3.73 -14.85 10.49
N VAL A 74 -3.44 -15.82 9.62
CA VAL A 74 -3.13 -15.57 8.21
C VAL A 74 -4.32 -14.93 7.52
N ARG A 75 -5.53 -15.46 7.71
CA ARG A 75 -6.76 -14.90 7.15
C ARG A 75 -7.01 -13.49 7.68
N TYR A 76 -6.87 -13.28 8.99
CA TYR A 76 -6.98 -11.96 9.59
C TYR A 76 -6.05 -10.95 8.91
N ARG A 77 -4.75 -11.27 8.81
CA ARG A 77 -3.76 -10.41 8.14
C ARG A 77 -4.15 -10.11 6.69
N GLN A 78 -4.58 -11.12 5.93
CA GLN A 78 -5.03 -10.92 4.55
C GLN A 78 -6.23 -9.97 4.46
N GLU A 79 -7.21 -10.10 5.35
CA GLU A 79 -8.36 -9.19 5.40
C GLU A 79 -7.95 -7.77 5.78
N VAL A 80 -7.04 -7.61 6.75
CA VAL A 80 -6.48 -6.30 7.13
C VAL A 80 -5.72 -5.66 5.96
N GLU A 81 -4.88 -6.41 5.27
CA GLU A 81 -4.16 -5.91 4.10
C GLU A 81 -5.11 -5.52 2.97
N GLN A 82 -6.11 -6.34 2.67
CA GLN A 82 -7.14 -6.03 1.68
C GLN A 82 -7.93 -4.79 2.08
N TYR A 83 -8.25 -4.65 3.36
CA TYR A 83 -8.92 -3.49 3.91
C TYR A 83 -8.10 -2.22 3.66
N PHE A 84 -6.81 -2.21 4.02
CA PHE A 84 -5.94 -1.06 3.77
C PHE A 84 -5.83 -0.76 2.28
N SER A 85 -5.61 -1.78 1.43
CA SER A 85 -5.55 -1.58 -0.02
C SER A 85 -6.84 -1.01 -0.64
N ARG A 86 -8.00 -1.19 0.00
CA ARG A 86 -9.29 -0.64 -0.47
C ARG A 86 -9.62 0.72 0.12
N ASN A 87 -9.15 1.02 1.33
CA ASN A 87 -9.61 2.17 2.09
C ASN A 87 -8.56 3.26 2.26
N VAL A 88 -7.27 2.92 2.18
CA VAL A 88 -6.16 3.87 2.20
C VAL A 88 -5.89 4.31 0.78
N PHE A 89 -5.94 5.62 0.56
CA PHE A 89 -5.58 6.22 -0.71
C PHE A 89 -4.06 6.34 -0.79
N GLY A 90 -3.44 5.42 -1.52
CA GLY A 90 -2.02 5.41 -1.79
C GLY A 90 -1.67 6.40 -2.88
N THR A 91 -0.65 7.22 -2.62
CA THR A 91 0.01 8.10 -3.58
C THR A 91 1.47 7.71 -3.67
N LEU A 92 1.94 7.35 -4.87
CA LEU A 92 3.35 7.03 -5.10
C LEU A 92 3.98 8.11 -5.97
N PHE A 93 5.06 8.70 -5.49
CA PHE A 93 5.90 9.61 -6.25
C PHE A 93 7.05 8.86 -6.91
N THR A 94 7.35 9.15 -8.17
CA THR A 94 8.53 8.61 -8.85
C THR A 94 9.13 9.65 -9.78
N GLY A 95 10.43 9.61 -10.00
CA GLY A 95 11.15 10.64 -10.75
C GLY A 95 12.64 10.65 -10.42
N PHE A 96 13.37 11.62 -10.99
CA PHE A 96 14.84 11.72 -10.90
C PHE A 96 15.35 12.73 -9.88
N THR A 97 14.48 13.46 -9.19
CA THR A 97 14.90 14.48 -8.23
C THR A 97 14.22 14.29 -6.89
N ASP A 98 15.00 14.53 -5.84
CA ASP A 98 14.70 14.66 -4.41
C ASP A 98 13.27 14.30 -3.91
N LEU A 99 12.82 13.08 -4.22
CA LEU A 99 11.49 12.60 -3.84
C LEU A 99 11.32 12.51 -2.32
N LYS A 100 12.43 12.37 -1.60
CA LYS A 100 12.46 12.37 -0.14
C LYS A 100 12.04 13.73 0.41
N ASN A 101 12.61 14.81 -0.11
CA ASN A 101 12.20 16.15 0.27
C ASN A 101 10.77 16.42 -0.15
N LEU A 102 10.35 16.06 -1.37
CA LEU A 102 8.94 16.21 -1.76
C LEU A 102 7.99 15.49 -0.79
N LYS A 103 8.26 14.22 -0.45
CA LYS A 103 7.45 13.47 0.53
C LYS A 103 7.40 14.19 1.88
N ALA A 104 8.54 14.68 2.37
CA ALA A 104 8.61 15.40 3.64
C ALA A 104 7.76 16.69 3.62
N HIS A 105 7.87 17.50 2.56
CA HIS A 105 7.10 18.75 2.42
C HIS A 105 5.61 18.47 2.29
N VAL A 106 5.20 17.49 1.47
CA VAL A 106 3.79 17.06 1.38
C VAL A 106 3.28 16.66 2.76
N SER A 107 4.04 15.85 3.50
CA SER A 107 3.63 15.36 4.82
C SER A 107 3.49 16.49 5.84
N ASN A 108 4.45 17.41 5.89
CA ASN A 108 4.42 18.58 6.77
C ASN A 108 3.26 19.51 6.42
N PHE A 109 3.05 19.80 5.14
CA PHE A 109 1.96 20.64 4.69
C PHE A 109 0.61 20.07 5.10
N VAL A 110 0.39 18.75 4.98
CA VAL A 110 -0.86 18.13 5.47
C VAL A 110 -1.01 18.32 6.97
N ALA A 111 0.06 18.06 7.73
CA ALA A 111 0.02 18.16 9.18
C ALA A 111 -0.31 19.58 9.66
N GLU A 112 0.12 20.61 8.93
CA GLU A 112 -0.10 22.02 9.28
C GLU A 112 -1.46 22.56 8.81
N ASN A 113 -1.93 22.14 7.62
CA ASN A 113 -3.06 22.79 6.94
C ASN A 113 -4.36 21.99 6.98
N VAL A 114 -4.30 20.69 7.27
CA VAL A 114 -5.51 19.87 7.37
C VAL A 114 -5.88 19.76 8.84
N SER A 115 -6.86 20.56 9.26
CA SER A 115 -7.44 20.39 10.59
C SER A 115 -8.10 19.02 10.65
N TYR A 116 -7.69 18.23 11.63
CA TYR A 116 -8.42 17.02 11.97
C TYR A 116 -9.82 17.45 12.40
N PRO A 117 -10.90 16.93 11.79
CA PRO A 117 -12.21 17.10 12.38
C PRO A 117 -12.12 16.62 13.83
N ASP A 118 -12.45 17.47 14.81
CA ASP A 118 -12.45 17.12 16.24
C ASP A 118 -13.29 15.86 16.54
N THR A 119 -14.16 15.47 15.61
CA THR A 119 -14.99 14.27 15.66
C THR A 119 -14.31 12.98 15.19
N LEU A 120 -13.12 13.05 14.59
CA LEU A 120 -12.34 11.86 14.17
C LEU A 120 -11.20 11.51 15.15
N TYR A 121 -10.80 12.43 16.02
CA TYR A 121 -9.72 12.21 16.98
C TYR A 121 -10.25 12.19 18.43
N ASP A 122 -10.91 11.09 18.81
CA ASP A 122 -11.20 10.88 20.23
C ASP A 122 -9.95 10.34 20.95
N ALA A 123 -9.35 11.21 21.77
CA ALA A 123 -8.19 10.94 22.60
C ALA A 123 -8.38 9.78 23.61
N LYS A 124 -9.62 9.37 23.89
CA LYS A 124 -9.92 8.21 24.75
C LYS A 124 -10.12 6.90 23.99
N THR A 125 -10.41 6.93 22.68
CA THR A 125 -10.63 5.70 21.89
C THR A 125 -9.51 5.38 20.90
N GLN A 126 -8.54 6.27 20.66
CA GLN A 126 -7.60 6.10 19.54
C GLN A 126 -8.39 5.66 18.30
N LEU A 127 -9.29 6.52 17.79
CA LEU A 127 -9.98 6.30 16.53
C LEU A 127 -9.01 6.39 15.33
N PHE A 128 -7.89 5.69 15.40
CA PHE A 128 -7.34 5.01 14.26
C PHE A 128 -8.25 3.81 14.02
N PHE A 129 -8.77 3.70 12.81
CA PHE A 129 -9.43 2.50 12.31
C PHE A 129 -8.70 1.25 12.83
N LYS A 130 -9.31 0.52 13.77
CA LYS A 130 -8.80 -0.77 14.22
C LYS A 130 -9.29 -1.79 13.21
N PRO A 131 -8.43 -2.35 12.36
CA PRO A 131 -8.84 -3.35 11.38
C PRO A 131 -9.56 -4.51 12.08
N SER A 132 -9.21 -4.80 13.33
CA SER A 132 -9.92 -5.73 14.19
C SER A 132 -11.41 -5.47 14.35
N THR A 133 -11.85 -4.21 14.46
CA THR A 133 -13.26 -3.86 14.66
C THR A 133 -14.07 -4.04 13.38
N GLU A 134 -13.49 -3.71 12.22
CA GLU A 134 -14.16 -3.98 10.94
C GLU A 134 -14.16 -5.47 10.60
N VAL A 135 -13.06 -6.18 10.81
CA VAL A 135 -13.04 -7.63 10.67
C VAL A 135 -14.07 -8.26 11.61
N PHE A 136 -14.18 -7.77 12.85
CA PHE A 136 -15.19 -8.24 13.80
C PHE A 136 -16.61 -7.99 13.26
N ARG A 137 -16.91 -6.79 12.75
CA ARG A 137 -18.19 -6.49 12.08
C ARG A 137 -18.43 -7.37 10.85
N MET A 138 -17.39 -7.72 10.08
CA MET A 138 -17.52 -8.63 8.94
C MET A 138 -17.86 -10.06 9.39
N VAL A 139 -17.41 -10.47 10.58
CA VAL A 139 -17.78 -11.73 11.22
C VAL A 139 -19.22 -11.66 11.73
N GLU A 140 -19.61 -10.60 12.43
CA GLU A 140 -21.00 -10.39 12.91
C GLU A 140 -22.01 -10.41 11.76
N ASN A 141 -21.66 -9.79 10.62
CA ASN A 141 -22.51 -9.75 9.43
C ASN A 141 -22.46 -11.04 8.58
N ASN A 142 -21.83 -12.12 9.07
CA ASN A 142 -21.67 -13.39 8.37
C ASN A 142 -20.99 -13.29 6.98
N ILE A 143 -20.27 -12.20 6.70
CA ILE A 143 -19.49 -12.04 5.47
C ILE A 143 -18.31 -13.03 5.50
N VAL A 144 -17.73 -13.19 6.69
CA VAL A 144 -16.71 -14.17 7.00
C VAL A 144 -17.38 -15.31 7.75
N LYS A 145 -17.61 -16.46 7.11
CA LYS A 145 -18.23 -17.61 7.79
C LYS A 145 -17.41 -18.04 9.02
N PRO A 146 -17.93 -17.87 10.26
CA PRO A 146 -17.20 -18.21 11.49
C PRO A 146 -17.00 -19.73 11.64
N GLU A 147 -17.78 -20.52 10.92
CA GLU A 147 -17.86 -21.99 10.95
C GLU A 147 -16.52 -22.72 10.73
N THR A 148 -15.49 -22.02 10.26
CA THR A 148 -14.16 -22.60 9.99
C THR A 148 -13.22 -22.59 11.21
N CYS A 149 -13.51 -21.83 12.27
CA CYS A 149 -12.69 -21.79 13.48
C CYS A 149 -13.48 -22.24 14.71
N ARG A 150 -13.25 -23.49 15.15
CA ARG A 150 -13.86 -24.04 16.37
C ARG A 150 -13.46 -23.32 17.67
N ILE A 151 -12.46 -22.44 17.63
CA ILE A 151 -11.84 -21.80 18.80
C ILE A 151 -12.21 -20.30 18.92
N GLY A 152 -13.16 -19.81 18.11
CA GLY A 152 -13.61 -18.41 18.17
C GLY A 152 -12.47 -17.39 18.02
N CYS A 153 -11.44 -17.70 17.24
CA CYS A 153 -10.26 -16.83 17.15
C CYS A 153 -10.59 -15.43 16.59
N PHE A 154 -11.56 -15.33 15.67
CA PHE A 154 -11.96 -14.06 15.08
C PHE A 154 -12.64 -13.11 16.07
N GLU A 155 -13.38 -13.63 17.05
CA GLU A 155 -13.99 -12.82 18.11
C GLU A 155 -12.92 -12.13 18.98
N ARG A 156 -11.70 -12.66 18.96
CA ARG A 156 -10.55 -12.13 19.70
C ARG A 156 -9.68 -11.18 18.88
N ALA A 157 -10.01 -10.90 17.61
CA ALA A 157 -9.22 -10.03 16.71
C ALA A 157 -8.73 -8.72 17.33
N PRO A 158 -9.52 -8.00 18.14
CA PRO A 158 -9.04 -6.79 18.80
C PRO A 158 -7.85 -7.00 19.73
N LEU A 159 -7.71 -8.20 20.32
CA LEU A 159 -6.57 -8.55 21.16
C LEU A 159 -5.33 -8.87 20.31
N TYR A 160 -5.47 -9.34 19.07
CA TYR A 160 -4.33 -9.68 18.23
C TYR A 160 -3.49 -8.45 17.88
N ASP A 161 -4.14 -7.38 17.43
CA ASP A 161 -3.48 -6.11 17.08
C ASP A 161 -2.71 -5.55 18.29
N LEU A 162 -3.31 -5.67 19.50
CA LEU A 162 -2.72 -5.19 20.74
C LEU A 162 -1.46 -5.96 21.15
N TYR A 163 -1.47 -7.29 21.00
CA TYR A 163 -0.39 -8.16 21.49
C TYR A 163 0.71 -8.43 20.46
N TRP A 164 0.37 -8.48 19.18
CA TRP A 164 1.27 -8.96 18.12
C TRP A 164 1.65 -7.88 17.11
N GLY A 165 1.02 -6.70 17.18
CA GLY A 165 1.18 -5.64 16.20
C GLY A 165 0.70 -6.05 14.80
N PHE A 166 0.85 -5.14 13.85
CA PHE A 166 0.60 -5.44 12.44
C PHE A 166 1.84 -6.12 11.82
N SER A 167 1.63 -6.91 10.77
CA SER A 167 2.77 -7.36 9.94
C SER A 167 3.45 -6.15 9.31
N GLU A 168 4.74 -6.26 8.98
CA GLU A 168 5.47 -5.22 8.24
C GLU A 168 4.74 -4.83 6.94
N ALA A 169 4.13 -5.80 6.26
CA ALA A 169 3.28 -5.56 5.09
C ALA A 169 2.06 -4.68 5.41
N CYS A 170 1.39 -4.90 6.54
CA CYS A 170 0.28 -4.08 7.01
C CYS A 170 0.74 -2.70 7.48
N GLU A 171 1.82 -2.62 8.26
CA GLU A 171 2.39 -1.34 8.72
C GLU A 171 2.79 -0.47 7.54
N SER A 172 3.41 -1.06 6.52
CA SER A 172 3.73 -0.33 5.30
C SER A 172 2.45 0.28 4.71
N LYS A 173 1.33 -0.45 4.65
CA LYS A 173 0.04 -0.02 4.07
C LYS A 173 -0.79 0.92 4.95
N LYS A 174 -0.31 1.25 6.14
CA LYS A 174 -1.02 2.16 7.05
C LYS A 174 -1.05 3.57 6.48
N ALA A 175 -2.13 4.29 6.78
CA ALA A 175 -2.23 5.70 6.45
C ALA A 175 -1.29 6.51 7.36
N GLU A 176 -0.56 7.44 6.74
CA GLU A 176 0.32 8.37 7.44
C GLU A 176 -0.44 9.64 7.83
N THR A 177 -1.48 9.99 7.07
CA THR A 177 -2.25 11.23 7.28
C THR A 177 -3.68 11.14 6.75
N HIS A 178 -4.44 12.23 6.88
CA HIS A 178 -5.78 12.35 6.33
C HIS A 178 -5.91 13.61 5.46
N ILE A 179 -6.61 13.49 4.33
CA ILE A 179 -6.98 14.64 3.48
C ILE A 179 -8.50 14.62 3.35
N ASN A 180 -9.20 15.67 3.81
CA ASN A 180 -10.66 15.74 3.77
C ASN A 180 -11.35 14.48 4.34
N GLY A 181 -10.83 13.94 5.45
CA GLY A 181 -11.36 12.75 6.12
C GLY A 181 -10.99 11.41 5.46
N TYR A 182 -10.19 11.41 4.40
CA TYR A 182 -9.70 10.18 3.77
C TYR A 182 -8.32 9.80 4.29
N PRO A 183 -8.11 8.53 4.68
CA PRO A 183 -6.80 8.06 5.08
C PRO A 183 -5.88 7.96 3.85
N CYS A 184 -4.75 8.65 3.91
CA CYS A 184 -3.78 8.77 2.82
C CYS A 184 -2.43 8.20 3.24
N ARG A 185 -1.75 7.59 2.28
CA ARG A 185 -0.35 7.17 2.40
C ARG A 185 0.44 7.78 1.25
N PHE A 186 1.61 8.34 1.57
CA PHE A 186 2.52 8.89 0.60
C PHE A 186 3.79 8.05 0.54
N ASP A 187 4.10 7.51 -0.63
CA ASP A 187 5.33 6.77 -0.88
C ASP A 187 6.13 7.43 -1.98
N TYR A 188 7.38 7.02 -2.09
CA TYR A 188 8.16 7.28 -3.28
C TYR A 188 8.93 6.02 -3.68
N CYS A 189 9.24 5.90 -4.96
CA CYS A 189 10.12 4.87 -5.49
C CYS A 189 10.94 5.41 -6.66
N GLN A 190 12.06 4.76 -6.91
CA GLN A 190 12.87 5.01 -8.10
C GLN A 190 12.15 4.51 -9.35
N LEU A 191 12.49 5.09 -10.50
CA LEU A 191 11.84 4.75 -11.77
C LEU A 191 11.87 3.24 -12.07
N TRP A 192 13.01 2.59 -11.82
CA TRP A 192 13.18 1.16 -12.06
C TRP A 192 12.34 0.28 -11.13
N GLU A 193 12.04 0.75 -9.91
CA GLU A 193 11.16 0.04 -8.97
C GLU A 193 9.72 0.04 -9.48
N LEU A 194 9.27 1.15 -10.06
CA LEU A 194 7.96 1.22 -10.71
C LEU A 194 7.90 0.26 -11.91
N VAL A 195 8.95 0.20 -12.75
CA VAL A 195 9.02 -0.76 -13.86
C VAL A 195 8.91 -2.19 -13.35
N ARG A 196 9.59 -2.52 -12.25
CA ARG A 196 9.51 -3.84 -11.62
C ARG A 196 8.09 -4.14 -11.14
N CYS A 197 7.41 -3.19 -10.49
CA CYS A 197 6.02 -3.35 -10.05
C CYS A 197 5.06 -3.56 -11.24
N LEU A 198 5.26 -2.83 -12.35
CA LEU A 198 4.49 -3.00 -13.59
C LEU A 198 4.68 -4.40 -14.19
N GLN A 199 5.90 -4.92 -14.16
CA GLN A 199 6.25 -6.25 -14.69
C GLN A 199 5.77 -7.40 -13.80
N SER A 200 5.80 -7.23 -12.47
CA SER A 200 5.38 -8.26 -11.52
C SER A 200 3.85 -8.40 -11.42
N GLY A 201 3.09 -7.48 -12.04
CA GLY A 201 1.64 -7.42 -11.89
C GLY A 201 1.21 -7.00 -10.48
N GLU A 202 2.12 -6.38 -9.73
CA GLU A 202 1.77 -5.76 -8.46
C GLU A 202 0.73 -4.66 -8.68
N ARG A 203 -0.16 -4.51 -7.70
CA ARG A 203 -1.17 -3.46 -7.73
C ARG A 203 -0.49 -2.12 -7.55
N LEU A 204 -0.70 -1.25 -8.53
CA LEU A 204 -0.33 0.15 -8.43
C LEU A 204 -1.19 0.86 -7.36
N PRO A 205 -0.68 1.94 -6.75
CA PRO A 205 -1.47 2.83 -5.90
C PRO A 205 -2.64 3.46 -6.67
N GLN A 206 -3.56 4.12 -5.97
CA GLN A 206 -4.69 4.81 -6.60
C GLN A 206 -4.24 6.09 -7.32
N LEU A 207 -3.18 6.74 -6.84
CA LEU A 207 -2.58 7.93 -7.44
C LEU A 207 -1.08 7.72 -7.67
N LEU A 208 -0.61 8.10 -8.85
CA LEU A 208 0.79 8.11 -9.23
C LEU A 208 1.21 9.52 -9.61
N GLY A 209 2.18 10.07 -8.87
CA GLY A 209 2.85 11.33 -9.17
C GLY A 209 4.12 11.08 -9.97
N LEU A 210 4.14 11.48 -11.24
CA LEU A 210 5.34 11.45 -12.09
C LEU A 210 6.06 12.79 -11.95
N CYS A 211 7.12 12.80 -11.15
CA CYS A 211 7.90 13.98 -10.81
C CYS A 211 9.05 14.18 -11.80
N PHE A 212 9.23 15.42 -12.26
CA PHE A 212 10.36 15.83 -13.08
C PHE A 212 10.81 17.24 -12.71
N SER A 213 12.06 17.58 -13.03
CA SER A 213 12.62 18.89 -12.76
C SER A 213 12.27 19.88 -13.88
N SER A 214 11.87 21.10 -13.51
CA SER A 214 11.69 22.20 -14.47
C SER A 214 12.98 22.56 -15.21
N CYS A 215 14.15 22.21 -14.65
CA CYS A 215 15.46 22.51 -15.21
C CYS A 215 16.09 21.34 -15.99
N SER A 216 15.34 20.26 -16.27
CA SER A 216 15.88 19.10 -16.97
C SER A 216 14.87 18.48 -17.92
N LEU A 217 15.01 18.81 -19.21
CA LEU A 217 14.26 18.18 -20.30
C LEU A 217 14.37 16.66 -20.31
N ALA A 218 15.55 16.11 -19.96
CA ALA A 218 15.74 14.67 -19.85
C ALA A 218 14.84 14.05 -18.77
N SER A 219 14.72 14.69 -17.60
CA SER A 219 13.84 14.21 -16.53
C SER A 219 12.35 14.26 -16.93
N PHE A 220 11.96 15.28 -17.71
CA PHE A 220 10.61 15.40 -18.25
C PHE A 220 10.32 14.31 -19.29
N GLN A 221 11.23 14.06 -20.24
CA GLN A 221 11.07 13.00 -21.22
C GLN A 221 10.94 11.62 -20.56
N GLN A 222 11.67 11.37 -19.47
CA GLN A 222 11.53 10.13 -18.72
C GLN A 222 10.16 9.99 -18.04
N ALA A 223 9.57 11.09 -17.55
CA ALA A 223 8.19 11.08 -17.05
C ALA A 223 7.18 10.78 -18.16
N VAL A 224 7.39 11.31 -19.37
CA VAL A 224 6.58 11.01 -20.57
C VAL A 224 6.72 9.54 -20.97
N ASP A 225 7.94 9.01 -21.04
CA ASP A 225 8.21 7.62 -21.37
C ASP A 225 7.58 6.66 -20.35
N MET A 226 7.67 7.00 -19.06
CA MET A 226 7.06 6.23 -17.99
C MET A 226 5.54 6.24 -18.07
N HIS A 227 4.97 7.41 -18.36
CA HIS A 227 3.54 7.54 -18.62
C HIS A 227 3.10 6.60 -19.75
N HIS A 228 3.80 6.61 -20.89
CA HIS A 228 3.51 5.69 -21.99
C HIS A 228 3.66 4.22 -21.58
N LEU A 229 4.66 3.90 -20.77
CA LEU A 229 4.87 2.54 -20.28
C LEU A 229 3.70 2.06 -19.41
N ILE A 230 3.20 2.88 -18.50
CA ILE A 230 2.04 2.55 -17.65
C ILE A 230 0.81 2.25 -18.51
N TYR A 231 0.55 3.09 -19.53
CA TYR A 231 -0.55 2.86 -20.46
C TYR A 231 -0.35 1.64 -21.36
N LYS A 232 0.89 1.30 -21.71
CA LYS A 232 1.21 0.04 -22.41
C LYS A 232 0.85 -1.18 -21.56
N TYR A 233 1.03 -1.09 -20.25
CA TYR A 233 0.63 -2.16 -19.31
C TYR A 233 -0.84 -2.10 -18.87
N LYS A 234 -1.67 -1.20 -19.43
CA LYS A 234 -3.07 -1.04 -18.99
C LYS A 234 -3.91 -2.31 -19.06
N GLU A 235 -3.59 -3.20 -20.00
CA GLU A 235 -4.29 -4.49 -20.16
C GLU A 235 -4.09 -5.41 -18.93
N ASN A 236 -2.98 -5.27 -18.21
CA ASN A 236 -2.73 -6.00 -16.97
C ASN A 236 -3.59 -5.49 -15.79
N TYR A 237 -4.17 -4.29 -15.92
CA TYR A 237 -4.90 -3.60 -14.84
C TYR A 237 -6.41 -3.55 -15.04
N VAL A 238 -6.97 -4.29 -16.00
CA VAL A 238 -8.41 -4.25 -16.35
C VAL A 238 -9.33 -4.44 -15.14
N SER A 239 -8.94 -5.26 -14.16
CA SER A 239 -9.76 -5.51 -12.96
C SER A 239 -9.61 -4.47 -11.84
N VAL A 240 -8.51 -3.72 -11.81
CA VAL A 240 -8.18 -2.79 -10.71
C VAL A 240 -8.42 -1.33 -11.12
N GLY A 241 -8.45 -1.05 -12.43
CA GLY A 241 -8.45 0.29 -12.97
C GLY A 241 -7.03 0.85 -13.03
N LEU A 242 -6.79 1.77 -13.97
CA LEU A 242 -5.54 2.52 -14.00
C LEU A 242 -5.48 3.51 -12.84
N PRO A 243 -4.28 3.74 -12.26
CA PRO A 243 -4.10 4.82 -11.31
C PRO A 243 -4.46 6.17 -11.93
N PHE A 244 -4.86 7.12 -11.10
CA PHE A 244 -4.80 8.52 -11.50
C PHE A 244 -3.34 8.90 -11.68
N ILE A 245 -2.99 9.57 -12.77
CA ILE A 245 -1.62 9.99 -13.06
C ILE A 245 -1.57 11.51 -13.00
N VAL A 246 -0.71 12.05 -12.15
CA VAL A 246 -0.45 13.49 -12.05
C VAL A 246 0.99 13.73 -12.42
N TRP A 247 1.23 14.67 -13.33
CA TRP A 247 2.56 15.15 -13.66
C TRP A 247 2.94 16.26 -12.69
N ILE A 248 4.08 16.13 -12.02
CA ILE A 248 4.53 17.06 -10.97
C ILE A 248 5.86 17.67 -11.42
N MET A 249 5.81 18.93 -11.84
CA MET A 249 7.00 19.70 -12.17
C MET A 249 7.57 20.31 -10.90
N LEU A 250 8.75 19.85 -10.50
CA LEU A 250 9.51 20.35 -9.37
C LEU A 250 10.39 21.50 -9.83
N ASP A 251 10.09 22.68 -9.33
CA ASP A 251 10.78 23.90 -9.68
C ASP A 251 11.81 24.25 -8.61
N HIS A 252 13.08 23.96 -8.92
CA HIS A 252 14.18 24.31 -8.04
C HIS A 252 14.58 25.76 -8.32
N ASN A 253 14.63 26.58 -7.26
CA ASN A 253 14.96 28.00 -7.35
C ASN A 253 16.15 28.25 -8.27
N ALA A 254 15.88 28.85 -9.42
CA ALA A 254 16.87 29.18 -10.45
C ALA A 254 17.92 30.21 -9.98
N GLN A 255 17.75 30.78 -8.79
CA GLN A 255 18.53 31.93 -8.30
C GLN A 255 20.04 31.66 -8.14
N ASN A 256 20.48 30.40 -8.03
CA ASN A 256 21.91 30.09 -7.89
C ASN A 256 22.56 29.46 -9.13
N SER A 257 21.81 29.28 -10.22
CA SER A 257 22.29 28.53 -11.38
C SER A 257 22.44 29.47 -12.58
N GLN A 258 23.59 30.14 -12.72
CA GLN A 258 24.02 30.72 -14.00
C GLN A 258 24.29 29.65 -15.09
N ALA A 259 24.01 28.38 -14.79
CA ALA A 259 24.22 27.25 -15.67
C ALA A 259 23.07 27.10 -16.67
N VAL A 260 23.40 27.42 -17.93
CA VAL A 260 22.85 26.85 -19.17
C VAL A 260 21.33 26.98 -19.35
N GLN A 261 20.91 28.03 -20.07
CA GLN A 261 19.54 28.30 -20.50
C GLN A 261 18.89 27.22 -21.40
N SER A 262 19.61 26.19 -21.87
CA SER A 262 19.12 25.32 -22.95
C SER A 262 18.12 24.24 -22.53
N ASP A 263 18.04 23.87 -21.25
CA ASP A 263 17.37 22.63 -20.82
C ASP A 263 16.12 22.86 -19.95
N VAL A 264 15.61 24.10 -19.92
CA VAL A 264 14.43 24.46 -19.13
C VAL A 264 13.15 23.92 -19.80
N VAL A 265 12.34 23.21 -19.03
CA VAL A 265 11.04 22.70 -19.43
C VAL A 265 9.98 23.76 -19.14
N SER A 266 9.49 24.42 -20.18
CA SER A 266 8.39 25.38 -20.05
C SER A 266 7.02 24.70 -20.07
N LEU A 267 5.98 25.43 -19.66
CA LEU A 267 4.59 24.97 -19.76
C LEU A 267 4.16 24.75 -21.23
N GLU A 268 4.75 25.47 -22.18
CA GLU A 268 4.54 25.29 -23.62
C GLU A 268 5.05 23.92 -24.08
N VAL A 269 6.26 23.54 -23.67
CA VAL A 269 6.83 22.21 -23.97
C VAL A 269 5.92 21.10 -23.42
N ILE A 270 5.46 21.25 -22.17
CA ILE A 270 4.52 20.29 -21.56
C ILE A 270 3.21 20.23 -22.35
N ARG A 271 2.67 21.39 -22.78
CA ARG A 271 1.43 21.48 -23.55
C ARG A 271 1.57 20.80 -24.91
N GLU A 272 2.70 20.97 -25.59
CA GLU A 272 3.00 20.31 -26.86
C GLU A 272 3.07 18.79 -26.70
N GLU A 273 3.74 18.28 -25.67
CA GLU A 273 3.75 16.83 -25.39
C GLU A 273 2.35 16.30 -25.05
N LEU A 274 1.56 17.01 -24.26
CA LEU A 274 0.18 16.62 -23.97
C LEU A 274 -0.69 16.53 -25.23
N GLN A 275 -0.41 17.35 -26.25
CA GLN A 275 -1.12 17.28 -27.53
C GLN A 275 -0.76 16.01 -28.31
N LYS A 276 0.46 15.47 -28.14
CA LYS A 276 0.90 14.20 -28.75
C LYS A 276 0.26 12.98 -28.08
N ILE A 277 -0.12 13.08 -26.80
CA ILE A 277 -0.79 12.00 -26.06
C ILE A 277 -2.29 11.96 -26.42
N VAL A 278 -2.79 10.74 -26.71
CA VAL A 278 -4.21 10.47 -26.98
C VAL A 278 -5.05 11.04 -25.84
N PRO A 279 -6.16 11.78 -26.10
CA PRO A 279 -6.89 12.50 -25.06
C PRO A 279 -7.28 11.65 -23.84
N TYR A 280 -7.62 10.37 -24.01
CA TYR A 280 -7.99 9.45 -22.93
C TYR A 280 -6.81 8.94 -22.10
N ASP A 281 -5.61 9.01 -22.68
CA ASP A 281 -4.39 8.57 -22.03
C ASP A 281 -3.66 9.74 -21.34
N ARG A 282 -4.05 11.00 -21.57
CA ARG A 282 -3.42 12.16 -20.91
C ARG A 282 -3.43 12.06 -19.38
N PRO A 283 -2.39 12.61 -18.69
CA PRO A 283 -2.40 12.70 -17.24
C PRO A 283 -3.65 13.46 -16.75
N ASN A 284 -4.11 13.10 -15.56
CA ASN A 284 -5.29 13.67 -14.94
C ASN A 284 -5.10 15.13 -14.51
N ALA A 285 -3.87 15.52 -14.20
CA ALA A 285 -3.48 16.89 -13.93
C ALA A 285 -1.98 17.09 -14.17
N VAL A 286 -1.59 18.34 -14.36
CA VAL A 286 -0.20 18.80 -14.29
C VAL A 286 -0.12 19.82 -13.17
N VAL A 287 0.86 19.68 -12.29
CA VAL A 287 1.06 20.55 -11.12
C VAL A 287 2.50 21.03 -11.11
N ARG A 288 2.69 22.33 -10.86
CA ARG A 288 3.99 22.91 -10.54
C ARG A 288 4.13 23.04 -9.03
N ILE A 289 5.27 22.64 -8.50
CA ILE A 289 5.64 22.82 -7.09
C ILE A 289 7.03 23.47 -7.07
N SER A 290 7.04 24.72 -6.64
CA SER A 290 8.20 25.55 -6.34
C SER A 290 8.53 25.41 -4.86
N PHE A 291 9.82 25.35 -4.57
CA PHE A 291 10.35 25.36 -3.20
C PHE A 291 10.70 26.78 -2.72
N ASP A 292 10.04 27.80 -3.30
CA ASP A 292 10.10 29.18 -2.81
C ASP A 292 9.02 29.42 -1.76
N SER A 293 9.40 29.89 -0.57
CA SER A 293 8.53 29.93 0.62
C SER A 293 7.20 30.65 0.44
N GLU A 294 7.11 31.67 -0.44
CA GLU A 294 5.86 32.38 -0.69
C GLU A 294 4.95 31.64 -1.68
N ALA A 295 5.52 31.10 -2.76
CA ALA A 295 4.78 30.39 -3.80
C ALA A 295 4.37 28.98 -3.35
N GLU A 296 5.21 28.35 -2.52
CA GLU A 296 5.09 26.99 -2.05
C GLU A 296 3.70 26.73 -1.45
N ASN A 297 3.26 27.55 -0.49
CA ASN A 297 1.96 27.36 0.16
C ASN A 297 0.79 27.38 -0.83
N LYS A 298 0.81 28.27 -1.84
CA LYS A 298 -0.27 28.38 -2.83
C LYS A 298 -0.27 27.20 -3.80
N GLU A 299 0.91 26.73 -4.19
CA GLU A 299 1.07 25.61 -5.11
C GLU A 299 0.75 24.28 -4.43
N PHE A 300 1.16 24.08 -3.18
CA PHE A 300 0.71 22.96 -2.36
C PHE A 300 -0.80 23.00 -2.13
N CYS A 301 -1.40 24.14 -1.80
CA CYS A 301 -2.87 24.27 -1.74
C CYS A 301 -3.54 23.77 -3.03
N SER A 302 -2.98 24.14 -4.19
CA SER A 302 -3.50 23.73 -5.50
C SER A 302 -3.33 22.22 -5.72
N PHE A 303 -2.16 21.68 -5.37
CA PHE A 303 -1.89 20.24 -5.38
C PHE A 303 -2.89 19.45 -4.51
N PHE A 304 -3.13 19.90 -3.28
CA PHE A 304 -4.06 19.27 -2.35
C PHE A 304 -5.50 19.32 -2.83
N ARG A 305 -5.91 20.44 -3.42
CA ARG A 305 -7.23 20.56 -4.04
C ARG A 305 -7.39 19.54 -5.17
N ILE A 306 -6.40 19.44 -6.06
CA ILE A 306 -6.41 18.46 -7.17
C ILE A 306 -6.47 17.03 -6.63
N ILE A 307 -5.63 16.68 -5.66
CA ILE A 307 -5.65 15.35 -5.03
C ILE A 307 -7.02 15.06 -4.44
N SER A 308 -7.59 16.01 -3.71
CA SER A 308 -8.93 15.85 -3.09
C SER A 308 -10.02 15.61 -4.13
N GLU A 309 -10.00 16.34 -5.24
CA GLU A 309 -10.93 16.16 -6.35
C GLU A 309 -10.76 14.78 -7.01
N LEU A 310 -9.52 14.31 -7.19
CA LEU A 310 -9.22 12.97 -7.72
C LEU A 310 -9.65 11.87 -6.74
N MET A 311 -9.51 12.07 -5.44
CA MET A 311 -9.97 11.14 -4.40
C MET A 311 -11.50 11.01 -4.38
N GLU A 312 -12.22 12.12 -4.50
CA GLU A 312 -13.68 12.11 -4.64
C GLU A 312 -14.12 11.44 -5.95
N ALA A 313 -13.41 11.69 -7.05
CA ALA A 313 -13.66 11.00 -8.32
C ALA A 313 -13.39 9.49 -8.22
N HIS A 314 -12.30 9.08 -7.54
CA HIS A 314 -11.98 7.69 -7.27
C HIS A 314 -13.13 7.02 -6.51
N LYS A 315 -13.59 7.64 -5.41
CA LYS A 315 -14.69 7.13 -4.59
C LYS A 315 -15.98 6.93 -5.38
N LYS A 316 -16.30 7.82 -6.32
CA LYS A 316 -17.48 7.68 -7.18
C LYS A 316 -17.34 6.51 -8.17
N ARG A 317 -16.14 6.25 -8.70
CA ARG A 317 -15.89 5.15 -9.65
C ARG A 317 -15.81 3.79 -8.99
N THR A 318 -15.23 3.74 -7.79
CA THR A 318 -15.22 2.57 -6.95
C THR A 318 -16.15 2.85 -5.77
N PRO A 319 -17.49 2.88 -6.00
CA PRO A 319 -18.41 3.01 -4.88
C PRO A 319 -17.97 1.95 -3.89
N ARG A 320 -17.63 2.37 -2.66
CA ARG A 320 -17.35 1.41 -1.60
C ARG A 320 -18.54 0.47 -1.66
N ARG A 321 -18.32 -0.78 -2.09
CA ARG A 321 -19.23 -1.84 -1.72
C ARG A 321 -19.18 -1.74 -0.22
N SER A 322 -20.18 -1.10 0.36
CA SER A 322 -20.38 -1.21 1.79
C SER A 322 -20.30 -2.71 2.02
N LEU A 323 -19.49 -3.13 2.97
CA LEU A 323 -19.38 -4.55 3.28
C LEU A 323 -20.78 -5.14 3.59
N THR A 324 -21.79 -4.28 3.81
CA THR A 324 -23.23 -4.58 3.85
C THR A 324 -23.93 -4.91 2.52
N GLY A 325 -23.19 -5.09 1.43
CA GLY A 325 -23.60 -5.88 0.26
C GLY A 325 -24.89 -5.47 -0.46
N TYR A 326 -24.81 -4.52 -1.40
CA TYR A 326 -25.58 -4.57 -2.66
C TYR A 326 -24.84 -3.73 -3.74
N PRO A 327 -24.72 -4.23 -4.98
CA PRO A 327 -24.13 -3.44 -6.07
C PRO A 327 -25.15 -2.44 -6.63
N SER A 328 -24.82 -1.15 -6.62
CA SER A 328 -25.51 -0.16 -7.47
C SER A 328 -24.85 -0.13 -8.84
N SER A 329 -25.67 -0.30 -9.89
CA SER A 329 -25.25 -0.24 -11.28
C SER A 329 -25.27 1.22 -11.76
N ASP A 330 -24.18 1.96 -11.56
CA ASP A 330 -24.06 3.27 -12.20
C ASP A 330 -22.67 3.43 -12.83
N ARG A 331 -22.66 3.61 -14.15
CA ARG A 331 -21.44 3.83 -14.94
C ARG A 331 -21.16 5.34 -14.97
N GLY A 332 -20.27 5.81 -14.09
CA GLY A 332 -19.84 7.21 -14.03
C GLY A 332 -18.85 7.58 -15.13
N SER A 333 -19.13 8.68 -15.84
CA SER A 333 -18.22 9.37 -16.76
C SER A 333 -17.04 10.02 -16.01
N GLY A 334 -15.83 9.97 -16.59
CA GLY A 334 -14.61 10.43 -15.94
C GLY A 334 -14.45 11.96 -15.95
N LEU A 335 -14.35 12.58 -14.77
CA LEU A 335 -13.89 13.96 -14.61
C LEU A 335 -12.44 14.12 -15.09
N LYS A 336 -12.17 15.24 -15.79
CA LYS A 336 -10.84 15.76 -16.10
C LYS A 336 -10.81 17.23 -15.71
N LEU A 337 -9.75 17.65 -15.04
CA LEU A 337 -9.51 19.04 -14.67
C LEU A 337 -8.31 19.54 -15.47
N PHE A 338 -8.50 20.63 -16.21
CA PHE A 338 -7.41 21.39 -16.81
C PHE A 338 -7.30 22.68 -16.00
N ILE A 339 -6.14 22.94 -15.40
CA ILE A 339 -5.80 24.18 -14.71
C ILE A 339 -4.57 24.75 -15.42
#